data_AF-A0AAN0VYY2-F1
#
_entry.id   AF-A0AAN0VYY2-F1
#
_cell.length_a   1.000
_cell.length_b   1.000
_cell.length_c   1.000
_cell.angle_alpha   90.00
_cell.angle_beta   90.00
_cell.angle_gamma   90.00
#
_symmetry.space_group_name_H-M   'P 1'
#
loop_
_entity.id
_entity.type
_entity.pdbx_description
1 polymer ?
#
loop_
_entity_poly.entity_id
_entity_poly.type
_entity_poly.pdbx_seq_one_letter_code
_entity_poly.pdbx_strand_id
1 'polypeptide(L)'
;MKFVVLLSGLMFLSTAHSTETEKAYEWVTDLHLMFQLDNTPDTVETFNDQGMEFTHYFYSSLNHSFLVNIETGEVCHAYIGPERKSCFPCGENEVSDVCP
;
A
#
# COMPACT_ATOMS: atom_id res chain seq x y z
N MET A 1 8.58 -55.01 -21.09
CA MET A 1 9.32 -53.99 -20.34
C MET A 1 8.59 -52.66 -20.44
N LYS A 2 8.36 -52.03 -19.28
CA LYS A 2 8.04 -50.61 -19.03
C LYS A 2 6.73 -50.02 -19.60
N PHE A 3 5.71 -50.03 -18.74
CA PHE A 3 4.71 -48.96 -18.65
C PHE A 3 5.40 -47.68 -18.16
N VAL A 4 5.20 -46.55 -18.83
CA VAL A 4 5.41 -45.22 -18.25
C VAL A 4 4.25 -44.31 -18.63
N VAL A 5 3.23 -44.38 -17.79
CA VAL A 5 2.39 -43.31 -17.23
C VAL A 5 2.48 -41.93 -17.92
N LEU A 6 1.36 -41.53 -18.51
CA LEU A 6 0.97 -40.14 -18.75
C LEU A 6 1.05 -39.35 -17.44
N LEU A 7 1.97 -38.40 -17.33
CA LEU A 7 1.88 -37.33 -16.33
C LEU A 7 1.28 -36.09 -16.99
N SER A 8 -0.04 -36.00 -16.91
CA SER A 8 -0.73 -34.73 -16.71
C SER A 8 -0.20 -34.11 -15.41
N GLY A 9 0.27 -32.87 -15.46
CA GLY A 9 0.91 -32.26 -14.29
C GLY A 9 0.97 -30.74 -14.35
N LEU A 10 -0.15 -30.13 -13.97
CA LEU A 10 -0.32 -28.80 -13.39
C LEU A 10 0.24 -27.59 -14.18
N MET A 11 -0.67 -26.92 -14.88
CA MET A 11 -0.64 -25.46 -14.97
C MET A 11 -0.79 -24.89 -13.54
N PHE A 12 0.31 -24.44 -12.93
CA PHE A 12 0.23 -23.54 -11.79
C PHE A 12 -0.15 -22.15 -12.29
N LEU A 13 -1.45 -21.89 -12.43
CA LEU A 13 -1.96 -20.53 -12.36
C LEU A 13 -1.87 -20.08 -10.90
N SER A 14 -0.73 -19.52 -10.52
CA SER A 14 -0.60 -18.78 -9.26
C SER A 14 -1.12 -17.36 -9.46
N THR A 15 -2.43 -17.20 -9.69
CA THR A 15 -3.10 -15.89 -9.66
C THR A 15 -3.91 -15.78 -8.38
N ALA A 16 -3.20 -15.70 -7.26
CA ALA A 16 -3.77 -15.30 -5.96
C ALA A 16 -2.61 -14.75 -5.10
N HIS A 17 -2.11 -13.57 -5.44
CA HIS A 17 -1.04 -12.92 -4.67
C HIS A 17 -1.31 -11.43 -4.36
N SER A 18 -2.54 -10.93 -4.57
CA SER A 18 -2.77 -9.48 -4.48
C SER A 18 -3.69 -9.00 -3.36
N THR A 19 -4.28 -9.87 -2.53
CA THR A 19 -5.16 -9.40 -1.43
C THR A 19 -4.51 -9.43 -0.06
N GLU A 20 -3.65 -10.42 0.22
CA GLU A 20 -2.97 -10.54 1.53
C GLU A 20 -1.87 -9.49 1.70
N THR A 21 -1.20 -9.13 0.61
CA THR A 21 -0.16 -8.10 0.57
C THR A 21 -0.74 -6.68 0.62
N GLU A 22 -1.96 -6.47 0.11
CA GLU A 22 -2.63 -5.15 0.17
C GLU A 22 -3.04 -4.81 1.61
N LYS A 23 -3.43 -5.82 2.39
CA LYS A 23 -3.76 -5.68 3.81
C LYS A 23 -2.55 -5.69 4.73
N ALA A 24 -1.37 -6.02 4.22
CA ALA A 24 -0.15 -6.01 5.01
C ALA A 24 0.06 -4.59 5.52
N TYR A 25 0.19 -4.42 6.84
CA TYR A 25 0.38 -3.13 7.50
C TYR A 25 -0.84 -2.20 7.61
N GLU A 26 -2.06 -2.65 7.30
CA GLU A 26 -3.29 -1.89 7.65
C GLU A 26 -3.42 -1.63 9.18
N TRP A 27 -2.75 -2.44 10.00
CA TRP A 27 -2.70 -2.27 11.46
C TRP A 27 -1.80 -1.11 11.90
N VAL A 28 -1.02 -0.52 10.99
CA VAL A 28 -0.14 0.61 11.28
C VAL A 28 -0.94 1.90 11.20
N THR A 29 -1.44 2.34 12.35
CA THR A 29 -2.36 3.48 12.47
C THR A 29 -1.66 4.82 12.72
N ASP A 30 -0.37 4.81 13.05
CA ASP A 30 0.37 6.00 13.43
C ASP A 30 1.87 5.90 13.10
N LEU A 31 2.53 7.05 13.13
CA LEU A 31 3.94 7.22 12.82
C LEU A 31 4.86 6.38 13.74
N HIS A 32 4.46 6.17 15.00
CA HIS A 32 5.27 5.40 15.94
C HIS A 32 5.31 3.92 15.55
N LEU A 33 4.17 3.33 15.19
CA LEU A 33 4.10 1.96 14.68
C LEU A 33 4.82 1.82 13.33
N MET A 34 4.70 2.82 12.46
CA MET A 34 5.34 2.82 11.15
C MET A 34 6.86 2.74 11.27
N PHE A 35 7.46 3.54 12.17
CA PHE A 35 8.91 3.52 12.40
C PHE A 35 9.44 2.25 13.08
N GLN A 36 8.57 1.31 13.50
CA GLN A 36 9.01 0.00 13.98
C GLN A 36 9.22 -1.02 12.84
N LEU A 37 8.72 -0.74 11.63
CA LEU A 37 8.79 -1.68 10.51
C LEU A 37 10.18 -1.74 9.89
N ASP A 38 10.79 -0.59 9.64
CA ASP A 38 12.11 -0.44 9.07
C ASP A 38 12.68 0.94 9.44
N ASN A 39 14.00 1.04 9.49
CA ASN A 39 14.70 2.19 10.07
C ASN A 39 14.68 3.42 9.16
N THR A 40 14.65 3.24 7.83
CA THR A 40 14.78 4.38 6.90
C THR A 40 13.90 4.19 5.66
N PRO A 41 12.94 5.10 5.41
CA PRO A 41 12.17 5.11 4.17
C PRO A 41 13.05 5.55 2.97
N ASP A 42 12.78 4.98 1.80
CA ASP A 42 13.45 5.31 0.54
C ASP A 42 12.91 6.59 -0.09
N THR A 43 11.63 6.89 0.12
CA THR A 43 11.00 8.15 -0.30
C THR A 43 10.33 8.80 0.89
N VAL A 44 10.54 10.11 1.00
CA VAL A 44 9.86 11.00 1.96
C VAL A 44 9.45 12.26 1.20
N GLU A 45 8.16 12.45 1.00
CA GLU A 45 7.61 13.60 0.27
C GLU A 45 6.46 14.23 1.04
N THR A 46 6.56 15.54 1.29
CA THR A 46 5.45 16.32 1.86
C THR A 46 4.52 16.78 0.74
N PHE A 47 3.21 16.66 0.94
CA PHE A 47 2.20 17.12 0.00
C PHE A 47 0.98 17.70 0.72
N ASN A 48 0.23 18.55 0.02
CA ASN A 48 -1.05 19.05 0.48
C ASN A 48 -2.18 18.26 -0.18
N ASP A 49 -3.14 17.79 0.61
CA ASP A 49 -4.34 17.10 0.15
C ASP A 49 -5.56 17.69 0.86
N GLN A 50 -6.46 18.27 0.08
CA GLN A 50 -7.65 19.00 0.56
C GLN A 50 -7.36 20.07 1.65
N GLY A 51 -6.24 20.79 1.54
CA GLY A 51 -5.89 21.85 2.47
C GLY A 51 -5.19 21.37 3.75
N MET A 52 -4.95 20.08 3.91
CA MET A 52 -4.15 19.50 5.00
C MET A 52 -2.80 19.00 4.49
N GLU A 53 -1.79 19.02 5.35
CA GLU A 53 -0.43 18.60 5.00
C GLU A 53 -0.15 17.16 5.46
N PHE A 54 0.39 16.37 4.54
CA PHE A 54 0.72 14.96 4.76
C PHE A 54 2.16 14.67 4.33
N THR A 55 2.74 13.60 4.88
CA THR A 55 3.99 13.04 4.41
C THR A 55 3.76 11.64 3.85
N HIS A 56 4.24 11.41 2.63
CA HIS A 56 4.31 10.10 2.00
C HIS A 56 5.66 9.47 2.31
N TYR A 57 5.62 8.28 2.93
CA TYR A 57 6.77 7.44 3.20
C TYR A 57 6.68 6.18 2.35
N PHE A 58 7.71 5.87 1.54
CA PHE A 58 7.80 4.60 0.82
C PHE A 58 8.99 3.79 1.34
N TYR A 59 8.75 2.51 1.63
CA TYR A 59 9.75 1.52 2.02
C TYR A 59 9.85 0.47 0.91
N SER A 60 10.92 0.52 0.12
CA SER A 60 11.15 -0.41 -0.99
C SER A 60 11.35 -1.85 -0.53
N SER A 61 11.94 -2.05 0.66
CA SER A 61 12.10 -3.34 1.33
C SER A 61 10.77 -4.04 1.60
N LEU A 62 9.72 -3.24 1.89
CA LEU A 62 8.37 -3.71 2.14
C LEU A 62 7.47 -3.61 0.89
N ASN A 63 7.95 -2.91 -0.14
CA ASN A 63 7.16 -2.43 -1.27
C ASN A 63 5.85 -1.75 -0.83
N HIS A 64 5.93 -0.91 0.21
CA HIS A 64 4.75 -0.34 0.87
C HIS A 64 4.91 1.15 1.14
N SER A 65 3.81 1.88 0.97
CA SER A 65 3.69 3.31 1.19
C SER A 65 2.74 3.62 2.35
N PHE A 66 3.07 4.67 3.10
CA PHE A 66 2.26 5.19 4.19
C PHE A 66 2.06 6.69 3.99
N LEU A 67 0.83 7.16 4.14
CA LEU A 67 0.49 8.58 4.13
C LEU A 67 0.15 9.00 5.56
N VAL A 68 0.94 9.93 6.10
CA VAL A 68 0.84 10.36 7.50
C VAL A 68 0.41 11.80 7.57
N ASN A 69 -0.63 12.10 8.35
CA ASN A 69 -1.01 13.48 8.68
C ASN A 69 0.06 14.09 9.59
N ILE A 70 0.64 15.22 9.20
CA ILE A 70 1.77 15.82 9.95
C ILE A 70 1.29 16.45 11.28
N GLU A 71 0.04 16.92 11.33
CA GLU A 71 -0.54 17.54 12.53
C GLU A 71 -0.86 16.50 13.61
N THR A 72 -1.42 15.35 13.22
CA THR A 72 -1.87 14.31 14.17
C THR A 72 -0.87 13.16 14.34
N GLY A 73 0.01 12.94 13.36
CA GLY A 73 0.90 11.76 13.30
C GLY A 73 0.17 10.47 12.93
N GLU A 74 -1.09 10.53 12.54
CA GLU A 74 -1.90 9.36 12.16
C GLU A 74 -1.65 8.96 10.70
N VAL A 75 -1.62 7.65 10.46
CA VAL A 75 -1.58 7.08 9.11
C VAL A 75 -3.00 7.06 8.55
N CYS A 76 -3.25 7.85 7.51
CA CYS A 76 -4.55 7.88 6.85
C CYS A 76 -4.74 6.70 5.86
N HIS A 77 -3.64 6.20 5.31
CA HIS A 77 -3.66 5.21 4.24
C HIS A 77 -2.31 4.47 4.18
N ALA A 78 -2.37 3.15 4.10
CA ALA A 78 -1.24 2.27 3.78
C ALA A 78 -1.57 1.50 2.50
N TYR A 79 -0.63 1.41 1.55
CA TYR A 79 -0.84 0.67 0.30
C TYR A 79 0.45 0.20 -0.36
N ILE A 80 0.34 -0.78 -1.25
CA ILE A 80 1.48 -1.32 -2.01
C ILE A 80 1.97 -0.33 -3.08
N GLY A 81 3.30 -0.21 -3.19
CA GLY A 81 3.97 0.47 -4.30
C GLY A 81 4.35 1.92 -4.01
N PRO A 82 5.18 2.53 -4.87
CA PRO A 82 5.82 3.82 -4.61
C PRO A 82 4.98 5.04 -4.99
N GLU A 83 3.88 4.86 -5.74
CA GLU A 83 3.13 5.99 -6.27
C GLU A 83 2.28 6.65 -5.18
N ARG A 84 2.47 7.95 -4.98
CA ARG A 84 1.70 8.72 -3.99
C ARG A 84 0.20 8.70 -4.31
N LYS A 85 -0.62 8.25 -3.35
CA LYS A 85 -2.09 8.31 -3.40
C LYS A 85 -2.63 9.50 -2.59
N SER A 86 -3.95 9.53 -2.39
CA SER A 86 -4.66 10.52 -1.58
C SER A 86 -5.11 9.92 -0.24
N CYS A 87 -5.16 10.75 0.79
CA CYS A 87 -5.82 10.44 2.06
C CYS A 87 -7.35 10.53 1.98
N PHE A 88 -7.86 11.16 0.92
CA PHE A 88 -9.26 11.38 0.66
C PHE A 88 -9.62 10.84 -0.74
N PRO A 89 -9.45 9.52 -0.97
CA PRO A 89 -9.79 8.94 -2.25
C PRO A 89 -11.28 9.15 -2.52
N CYS A 90 -11.56 9.73 -3.69
CA CYS A 90 -12.93 9.87 -4.17
C CYS A 90 -13.53 8.49 -4.42
N GLY A 91 -14.82 8.31 -4.08
CA GLY A 91 -15.54 7.10 -4.49
C GLY A 91 -15.60 6.99 -6.01
N GLU A 92 -15.66 5.76 -6.56
CA GLU A 92 -15.64 5.50 -8.01
C GLU A 92 -16.72 6.25 -8.83
N ASN A 93 -17.75 6.80 -8.17
CA ASN A 93 -18.82 7.58 -8.78
C ASN A 93 -19.14 8.87 -8.01
N GLU A 94 -18.22 9.31 -7.14
CA GLU A 94 -18.39 10.55 -6.39
C GLU A 94 -17.93 11.72 -7.25
N VAL A 95 -18.88 12.60 -7.59
CA VAL A 95 -18.61 13.84 -8.31
C VAL A 95 -19.00 15.03 -7.43
N SER A 96 -18.02 15.84 -7.04
CA SER A 96 -18.15 17.07 -6.24
C SER A 96 -17.01 18.04 -6.57
N ASP A 97 -17.04 19.26 -6.03
CA ASP A 97 -15.95 20.23 -6.21
C ASP A 97 -14.59 19.73 -5.66
N VAL A 98 -14.64 18.75 -4.75
CA VAL A 98 -13.47 18.12 -4.11
C VAL A 98 -13.08 16.83 -4.81
N CYS A 99 -14.05 16.14 -5.41
CA CYS A 99 -13.90 14.89 -6.13
C CYS A 99 -14.49 15.03 -7.53
N PRO A 100 -13.78 15.65 -8.49
CA PRO A 100 -14.31 15.96 -9.81
C PRO A 100 -14.52 14.74 -10.72
#